data_AF-A0AAJ7E8L4-F1
#
_entry.id   AF-A0AAJ7E8L4-F1
#
_cell.length_a   1.000
_cell.length_b   1.000
_cell.length_c   1.000
_cell.angle_alpha   90.00
_cell.angle_beta   90.00
_cell.angle_gamma   90.00
#
_symmetry.space_group_name_H-M   'P 1'
#
loop_
_entity.id
_entity.type
_entity.pdbx_description
1 polymer ?
#
loop_
_entity_poly.entity_id
_entity_poly.type
_entity_poly.pdbx_seq_one_letter_code
_entity_poly.pdbx_strand_id
1 'polypeptide(L)'
;MLIIYFFILLSCASQISTSIDNYNKVERHGQELLLCRKCGADVADSHYIFSKISPGSRNTEKQNLFGRHNITVQTLVNPFGVKFEIITMEKARCQNIGPNQGADSWFPGYTWRICTCPHCGQHLGWTFERNDKDSPHDHAYFHGIILSNILGENFTDSLIMMPKMYRM
;
A
#
# COMPACT_ATOMS: atom_id res chain seq x y z
N MET A 1 42.22 42.36 4.89
CA MET A 1 41.42 41.19 5.31
C MET A 1 40.30 40.90 4.30
N LEU A 2 40.65 40.59 3.04
CA LEU A 2 39.66 40.20 2.02
C LEU A 2 40.15 39.10 1.07
N ILE A 3 41.34 38.52 1.31
CA ILE A 3 41.97 37.51 0.44
C ILE A 3 41.93 36.11 1.07
N ILE A 4 41.50 35.98 2.34
CA ILE A 4 41.38 34.68 3.04
C ILE A 4 40.00 34.03 2.81
N TYR A 5 38.98 34.79 2.39
CA TYR A 5 37.64 34.26 2.12
C TYR A 5 37.47 33.57 0.76
N PHE A 6 38.43 33.72 -0.16
CA PHE A 6 38.33 33.12 -1.50
C PHE A 6 38.79 31.64 -1.55
N PHE A 7 39.54 31.17 -0.54
CA PHE A 7 39.96 29.77 -0.43
C PHE A 7 39.04 28.88 0.41
N ILE A 8 37.98 29.44 1.01
CA ILE A 8 36.98 28.69 1.78
C ILE A 8 35.79 28.25 0.89
N LEU A 9 35.67 28.80 -0.33
CA LEU A 9 34.59 28.48 -1.26
C LEU A 9 34.92 27.40 -2.31
N LEU A 10 36.11 26.78 -2.27
CA LEU A 10 36.50 25.72 -3.22
C LEU A 10 36.73 24.33 -2.60
N SER A 11 36.47 24.13 -1.32
CA SER A 11 36.72 22.84 -0.63
C SER A 11 35.47 22.14 -0.08
N CYS A 12 34.26 22.61 -0.41
CA CYS A 12 33.01 21.92 -0.05
C CYS A 12 32.18 21.48 -1.27
N ALA A 13 32.84 21.29 -2.42
CA ALA A 13 32.23 20.75 -3.65
C ALA A 13 32.52 19.25 -3.86
N SER A 14 32.78 18.50 -2.79
CA SER A 14 33.09 17.08 -2.87
C SER A 14 32.51 16.34 -1.67
N GLN A 15 31.19 16.12 -1.70
CA GLN A 15 30.49 15.00 -1.08
C GLN A 15 29.02 15.00 -1.51
N ILE A 16 28.77 14.96 -2.83
CA ILE A 16 27.58 14.28 -3.34
C ILE A 16 27.92 12.79 -3.27
N SER A 17 27.77 12.21 -2.08
CA SER A 17 27.61 10.77 -1.97
C SER A 17 26.18 10.49 -2.42
N THR A 18 25.97 10.35 -3.73
CA THR A 18 24.89 9.50 -4.21
C THR A 18 25.23 8.10 -3.74
N SER A 19 24.77 7.74 -2.54
CA SER A 19 24.51 6.35 -2.24
C SER A 19 23.43 5.93 -3.22
N ILE A 20 23.86 5.37 -4.36
CA ILE A 20 23.06 4.33 -5.00
C ILE A 20 23.01 3.27 -3.91
N ASP A 21 21.97 3.34 -3.09
CA ASP A 21 21.63 2.24 -2.22
C ASP A 21 21.50 1.07 -3.16
N ASN A 22 22.47 0.16 -3.10
CA ASN A 22 22.36 -1.16 -3.66
C ASN A 22 21.16 -1.78 -2.94
N TYR A 23 19.97 -1.55 -3.50
CA TYR A 23 18.76 -2.23 -3.13
C TYR A 23 19.00 -3.66 -3.58
N ASN A 24 19.67 -4.43 -2.73
CA ASN A 24 19.68 -5.87 -2.80
C ASN A 24 18.21 -6.27 -2.66
N LYS A 25 17.49 -6.32 -3.78
CA LYS A 25 16.18 -6.94 -3.88
C LYS A 25 16.43 -8.39 -3.53
N VAL A 26 16.34 -8.70 -2.23
CA VAL A 26 16.26 -10.06 -1.75
C VAL A 26 15.02 -10.59 -2.46
N GLU A 27 15.21 -11.38 -3.51
CA GLU A 27 14.14 -12.07 -4.22
C GLU A 27 13.51 -13.05 -3.23
N ARG A 28 12.58 -12.54 -2.42
CA ARG A 28 11.70 -13.37 -1.60
C ARG A 28 10.68 -13.91 -2.58
N HIS A 29 10.96 -15.09 -3.13
CA HIS A 29 10.08 -15.79 -4.06
C HIS A 29 8.60 -15.67 -3.63
N GLY A 30 7.80 -14.93 -4.40
CA GLY A 30 6.36 -14.75 -4.19
C GLY A 30 5.93 -13.53 -3.34
N GLN A 31 6.85 -12.70 -2.84
CA GLN A 31 6.53 -11.43 -2.19
C GLN A 31 6.73 -10.27 -3.16
N GLU A 32 5.79 -9.34 -3.18
CA GLU A 32 5.78 -8.20 -4.09
C GLU A 32 5.43 -6.92 -3.32
N LEU A 33 6.14 -5.84 -3.64
CA LEU A 33 5.84 -4.53 -3.11
C LEU A 33 4.58 -3.97 -3.80
N LEU A 34 3.60 -3.58 -3.00
CA LEU A 34 2.38 -2.93 -3.46
C LEU A 34 2.58 -1.42 -3.45
N LEU A 35 2.29 -0.79 -4.58
CA LEU A 35 2.48 0.63 -4.82
C LEU A 35 1.12 1.34 -4.96
N CYS A 36 1.08 2.60 -4.57
CA CYS A 36 -0.08 3.45 -4.84
C CYS A 36 -0.19 3.65 -6.35
N ARG A 37 -1.32 3.27 -6.94
CA ARG A 37 -1.52 3.39 -8.39
C ARG A 37 -1.36 4.82 -8.91
N LYS A 38 -1.67 5.84 -8.09
CA LYS A 38 -1.63 7.24 -8.51
C LYS A 38 -0.22 7.82 -8.58
N CYS A 39 0.67 7.47 -7.64
CA CYS A 39 1.98 8.13 -7.51
C CYS A 39 3.18 7.18 -7.40
N GLY A 40 2.96 5.87 -7.38
CA GLY A 40 4.01 4.86 -7.28
C GLY A 40 4.63 4.70 -5.89
N ALA A 41 4.18 5.45 -4.87
CA ALA A 41 4.72 5.32 -3.52
C ALA A 41 4.31 3.99 -2.87
N ASP A 42 5.22 3.39 -2.08
CA ASP A 42 4.95 2.14 -1.38
C ASP A 42 3.72 2.23 -0.48
N VAL A 43 2.86 1.21 -0.58
CA VAL A 43 1.69 1.02 0.28
C VAL A 43 1.94 -0.10 1.27
N ALA A 44 2.36 -1.28 0.82
CA ALA A 44 2.54 -2.45 1.68
C ALA A 44 3.32 -3.56 0.98
N ASP A 45 3.73 -4.59 1.72
CA ASP A 45 4.22 -5.85 1.16
C ASP A 45 3.07 -6.86 1.00
N SER A 46 3.04 -7.63 -0.09
CA SER A 46 2.01 -8.64 -0.34
C SER A 46 1.99 -9.75 0.73
N HIS A 47 3.07 -9.94 1.49
CA HIS A 47 3.13 -10.82 2.66
C HIS A 47 2.08 -10.46 3.72
N TYR A 48 1.74 -9.18 3.88
CA TYR A 48 0.74 -8.74 4.87
C TYR A 48 -0.70 -9.00 4.45
N ILE A 49 -0.94 -9.53 3.24
CA ILE A 49 -2.29 -9.93 2.81
C ILE A 49 -2.74 -11.13 3.65
N PHE A 50 -3.91 -11.00 4.26
CA PHE A 50 -4.60 -12.07 4.98
C PHE A 50 -6.07 -12.09 4.56
N SER A 51 -6.84 -13.07 5.02
CA SER A 51 -8.26 -13.19 4.67
C SER A 51 -9.15 -12.97 5.87
N LYS A 52 -9.81 -11.80 5.93
CA LYS A 52 -10.95 -11.55 6.81
C LYS A 52 -12.17 -11.24 5.95
N ILE A 53 -13.14 -12.14 5.96
CA ILE A 53 -14.36 -11.99 5.16
C ILE A 53 -15.33 -11.09 5.93
N SER A 54 -15.83 -10.05 5.27
CA SER A 54 -16.91 -9.23 5.78
C SER A 54 -18.25 -9.96 5.64
N PRO A 55 -19.11 -9.98 6.69
CA PRO A 55 -20.48 -10.49 6.57
C PRO A 55 -21.33 -9.74 5.53
N GLY A 56 -20.96 -8.50 5.20
CA GLY A 56 -21.63 -7.68 4.18
C GLY A 56 -21.11 -7.87 2.76
N SER A 57 -20.20 -8.83 2.54
CA SER A 57 -19.64 -9.11 1.21
C SER A 57 -20.74 -9.54 0.23
N ARG A 58 -20.84 -8.85 -0.91
CA ARG A 58 -21.77 -9.20 -2.01
C ARG A 58 -21.25 -10.34 -2.87
N ASN A 59 -19.94 -10.42 -3.02
CA ASN A 59 -19.25 -11.44 -3.78
C ASN A 59 -17.86 -11.64 -3.18
N THR A 60 -17.39 -12.88 -3.13
CA THR A 60 -16.08 -13.23 -2.61
C THR A 60 -15.42 -14.22 -3.57
N GLU A 61 -14.25 -13.85 -4.07
CA GLU A 61 -13.52 -14.65 -5.06
C GLU A 61 -12.09 -14.91 -4.58
N LYS A 62 -11.51 -15.99 -5.11
CA LYS A 62 -10.10 -16.33 -4.92
C LYS A 62 -9.34 -15.96 -6.17
N GLN A 63 -8.34 -15.10 -6.02
CA GLN A 63 -7.52 -14.63 -7.12
C GLN A 63 -6.03 -14.83 -6.83
N ASN A 64 -5.23 -15.02 -7.87
CA ASN A 64 -3.77 -15.05 -7.79
C ASN A 64 -3.27 -13.63 -8.10
N LEU A 65 -2.82 -12.91 -7.08
CA LEU A 65 -2.44 -11.50 -7.17
C LEU A 65 -1.12 -11.27 -6.44
N PHE A 66 -0.31 -10.32 -6.92
CA PHE A 66 0.87 -9.82 -6.21
C PHE A 66 1.87 -10.90 -5.75
N GLY A 67 2.14 -11.87 -6.63
CA GLY A 67 3.01 -13.02 -6.34
C GLY A 67 2.42 -14.07 -5.40
N ARG A 68 1.16 -13.92 -4.97
CA ARG A 68 0.48 -14.82 -4.03
C ARG A 68 -0.73 -15.53 -4.64
N HIS A 69 -1.04 -16.68 -4.09
CA HIS A 69 -2.15 -17.52 -4.51
C HIS A 69 -3.34 -17.43 -3.56
N ASN A 70 -4.54 -17.64 -4.11
CA ASN A 70 -5.79 -17.75 -3.34
C ASN A 70 -6.08 -16.55 -2.42
N ILE A 71 -5.72 -15.34 -2.85
CA ILE A 71 -6.08 -14.11 -2.14
C ILE A 71 -7.60 -13.94 -2.21
N THR A 72 -8.20 -13.65 -1.05
CA THR A 72 -9.62 -13.30 -0.97
C THR A 72 -9.82 -11.88 -1.44
N VAL A 73 -10.49 -11.72 -2.58
CA VAL A 73 -11.02 -10.43 -3.05
C VAL A 73 -12.51 -10.42 -2.74
N GLN A 74 -12.97 -9.37 -2.06
CA GLN A 74 -14.39 -9.24 -1.69
C GLN A 74 -14.97 -7.93 -2.20
N THR A 75 -16.18 -8.01 -2.74
CA THR A 75 -16.95 -6.85 -3.21
C THR A 75 -17.84 -6.34 -2.08
N LEU A 76 -17.58 -5.12 -1.64
CA LEU A 76 -18.35 -4.43 -0.61
C LEU A 76 -19.05 -3.21 -1.19
N VAL A 77 -20.18 -2.84 -0.60
CA VAL A 77 -21.00 -1.72 -1.06
C VAL A 77 -21.18 -0.76 0.09
N ASN A 78 -20.85 0.51 -0.12
CA ASN A 78 -21.08 1.54 0.89
C ASN A 78 -22.58 1.93 0.95
N PRO A 79 -23.01 2.72 1.95
CA PRO A 79 -24.41 3.15 2.08
C PRO A 79 -24.96 3.92 0.87
N PHE A 80 -24.08 4.52 0.07
CA PHE A 80 -24.43 5.25 -1.15
C PHE A 80 -24.52 4.36 -2.40
N GLY A 81 -24.37 3.03 -2.26
CA GLY A 81 -24.45 2.08 -3.38
C GLY A 81 -23.17 1.95 -4.19
N VAL A 82 -22.07 2.58 -3.79
CA VAL A 82 -20.76 2.49 -4.47
C VAL A 82 -20.09 1.18 -4.11
N LYS A 83 -19.68 0.43 -5.15
CA LYS A 83 -19.03 -0.88 -5.02
C LYS A 83 -17.50 -0.72 -4.94
N PHE A 84 -16.88 -1.51 -4.09
CA PHE A 84 -15.44 -1.59 -3.93
C PHE A 84 -14.99 -3.05 -3.88
N GLU A 85 -14.04 -3.41 -4.74
CA GLU A 85 -13.29 -4.66 -4.60
C GLU A 85 -12.10 -4.40 -3.67
N ILE A 86 -12.06 -5.13 -2.56
CA ILE A 86 -11.02 -4.94 -1.55
C ILE A 86 -10.30 -6.24 -1.21
N ILE A 87 -9.06 -6.09 -0.75
CA ILE A 87 -8.30 -7.12 -0.04
C ILE A 87 -8.04 -6.67 1.40
N THR A 88 -7.86 -7.62 2.32
CA THR A 88 -7.51 -7.34 3.71
C THR A 88 -6.02 -7.50 3.97
N MET A 89 -5.42 -6.51 4.64
CA MET A 89 -3.98 -6.46 4.93
C MET A 89 -3.72 -6.14 6.39
N GLU A 90 -2.77 -6.84 7.01
CA GLU A 90 -2.39 -6.59 8.40
C GLU A 90 -1.69 -5.23 8.58
N LYS A 91 -0.91 -4.82 7.57
CA LYS A 91 -0.16 -3.56 7.57
C LYS A 91 -0.26 -2.87 6.22
N ALA A 92 -0.46 -1.56 6.26
CA ALA A 92 -0.34 -0.69 5.10
C ALA A 92 0.08 0.73 5.55
N ARG A 93 0.84 1.43 4.70
CA ARG A 93 1.21 2.83 4.87
C ARG A 93 0.01 3.71 4.54
N CYS A 94 -0.72 4.08 5.58
CA CYS A 94 -1.93 4.89 5.50
C CYS A 94 -1.77 6.18 6.30
N GLN A 95 -2.17 7.32 5.72
CA GLN A 95 -2.57 8.49 6.48
C GLN A 95 -4.07 8.42 6.72
N ASN A 96 -4.47 8.25 7.98
CA ASN A 96 -5.88 8.11 8.36
C ASN A 96 -6.56 9.48 8.49
N ILE A 97 -7.73 9.63 7.87
CA ILE A 97 -8.50 10.88 7.84
C ILE A 97 -9.79 10.75 8.68
N GLY A 98 -10.11 11.80 9.44
CA GLY A 98 -11.31 11.88 10.27
C GLY A 98 -11.20 11.09 11.59
N PRO A 99 -12.21 11.13 12.48
CA PRO A 99 -12.28 10.29 13.68
C PRO A 99 -12.70 8.85 13.36
N ASN A 100 -12.55 7.92 14.32
CA ASN A 100 -13.04 6.54 14.19
C ASN A 100 -14.56 6.53 14.01
N GLN A 101 -15.04 5.80 13.00
CA GLN A 101 -16.47 5.67 12.67
C GLN A 101 -16.94 4.24 12.88
N GLY A 102 -17.98 4.04 13.70
CA GLY A 102 -18.60 2.73 13.89
C GLY A 102 -19.74 2.45 12.91
N ALA A 103 -20.42 3.51 12.45
CA ALA A 103 -21.55 3.40 11.52
C ALA A 103 -21.12 2.76 10.20
N ASP A 104 -21.97 1.90 9.65
CA ASP A 104 -21.77 1.25 8.34
C ASP A 104 -20.45 0.49 8.18
N SER A 105 -19.86 0.03 9.30
CA SER A 105 -18.68 -0.81 9.25
C SER A 105 -19.00 -2.15 8.57
N TRP A 106 -18.22 -2.50 7.56
CA TRP A 106 -18.30 -3.82 6.93
C TRP A 106 -17.81 -4.95 7.84
N PHE A 107 -17.11 -4.64 8.93
CA PHE A 107 -16.56 -5.62 9.86
C PHE A 107 -17.13 -5.38 11.26
N PRO A 108 -18.12 -6.17 11.69
CA PRO A 108 -18.71 -6.01 13.02
C PRO A 108 -17.66 -6.05 14.13
N GLY A 109 -17.80 -5.17 15.12
CA GLY A 109 -16.81 -5.02 16.20
C GLY A 109 -15.61 -4.11 15.87
N TYR A 110 -15.56 -3.56 14.64
CA TYR A 110 -14.53 -2.61 14.22
C TYR A 110 -15.14 -1.25 13.89
N THR A 111 -14.44 -0.19 14.29
CA THR A 111 -14.59 1.14 13.70
C THR A 111 -13.65 1.29 12.50
N TRP A 112 -13.93 2.25 11.63
CA TRP A 112 -13.12 2.52 10.45
C TRP A 112 -12.73 3.99 10.33
N ARG A 113 -11.63 4.23 9.61
CA ARG A 113 -11.19 5.54 9.14
C ARG A 113 -10.78 5.45 7.68
N ILE A 114 -10.88 6.54 6.95
CA ILE A 114 -10.40 6.61 5.56
C ILE A 114 -8.87 6.50 5.57
N CYS A 115 -8.32 5.52 4.88
CA CYS A 115 -6.88 5.38 4.63
C CYS A 115 -6.53 6.06 3.30
N THR A 116 -5.68 7.08 3.37
CA THR A 116 -5.13 7.76 2.18
C THR A 116 -3.64 7.51 2.02
N CYS A 117 -3.15 7.58 0.79
CA CYS A 117 -1.72 7.56 0.49
C CYS A 117 -1.05 8.80 1.13
N PRO A 118 -0.06 8.62 2.03
CA PRO A 118 0.62 9.74 2.68
C PRO A 118 1.33 10.70 1.70
N HIS A 119 1.65 10.24 0.49
CA HIS A 119 2.38 11.02 -0.50
C HIS A 119 1.49 11.87 -1.40
N CYS A 120 0.33 11.35 -1.82
CA CYS A 120 -0.51 12.00 -2.85
C CYS A 120 -1.99 12.17 -2.46
N GLY A 121 -2.37 11.76 -1.25
CA GLY A 121 -3.74 11.85 -0.73
C GLY A 121 -4.74 10.92 -1.41
N GLN A 122 -4.31 10.04 -2.32
CA GLN A 122 -5.21 9.07 -2.96
C GLN A 122 -5.92 8.21 -1.90
N HIS A 123 -7.24 8.07 -1.99
CA HIS A 123 -7.99 7.14 -1.15
C HIS A 123 -7.54 5.71 -1.48
N LEU A 124 -6.85 5.04 -0.55
CA LEU A 124 -6.38 3.67 -0.72
C LEU A 124 -7.39 2.65 -0.18
N GLY A 125 -8.22 3.05 0.78
CA GLY A 125 -9.25 2.22 1.38
C GLY A 125 -9.53 2.65 2.81
N TRP A 126 -9.65 1.69 3.73
CA TRP A 126 -10.02 1.96 5.12
C TRP A 126 -9.10 1.25 6.11
N THR A 127 -8.82 1.90 7.23
CA THR A 127 -8.20 1.26 8.40
C THR A 127 -9.30 0.90 9.38
N PHE A 128 -9.36 -0.36 9.79
CA PHE A 128 -10.29 -0.89 10.76
C PHE A 128 -9.59 -1.09 12.11
N GLU A 129 -10.13 -0.51 13.17
CA GLU A 129 -9.63 -0.67 14.55
C GLU A 129 -10.73 -1.32 15.40
N ARG A 130 -10.37 -2.35 16.15
CA ARG A 130 -11.31 -3.09 16.98
C ARG A 130 -11.77 -2.24 18.16
N ASN A 131 -13.05 -2.34 18.51
CA ASN A 131 -13.62 -1.57 19.62
C ASN A 131 -13.14 -2.06 20.99
N ASP A 132 -12.90 -3.36 21.12
CA ASP A 132 -12.39 -4.01 22.34
C ASP A 132 -10.89 -4.29 22.19
N LYS A 133 -10.06 -3.72 23.07
CA LYS A 133 -8.61 -3.86 22.99
C LYS A 133 -8.07 -5.13 23.66
N ASP A 134 -8.88 -5.80 24.47
CA ASP A 134 -8.43 -6.88 25.35
C ASP A 134 -8.75 -8.29 24.82
N SER A 135 -9.49 -8.40 23.71
CA SER A 135 -9.77 -9.70 23.08
C SER A 135 -8.51 -10.29 22.40
N PRO A 136 -8.05 -11.50 22.77
CA PRO A 136 -6.83 -12.07 22.21
C PRO A 136 -7.03 -12.75 20.85
N HIS A 137 -8.26 -12.82 20.33
CA HIS A 137 -8.62 -13.74 19.24
C HIS A 137 -8.60 -13.14 17.83
N ASP A 138 -8.21 -11.88 17.65
CA ASP A 138 -8.29 -11.19 16.35
C ASP A 138 -7.29 -10.03 16.25
N HIS A 139 -7.07 -9.50 15.05
CA HIS A 139 -6.19 -8.36 14.83
C HIS A 139 -6.74 -7.10 15.52
N ALA A 140 -5.91 -6.41 16.32
CA ALA A 140 -6.32 -5.15 16.96
C ALA A 140 -6.68 -4.07 15.92
N TYR A 141 -5.99 -4.08 14.77
CA TYR A 141 -6.32 -3.28 13.60
C TYR A 141 -5.89 -4.00 12.32
N PHE A 142 -6.50 -3.62 11.20
CA PHE A 142 -6.11 -4.06 9.86
C PHE A 142 -6.58 -3.04 8.81
N HIS A 143 -6.29 -3.29 7.53
CA HIS A 143 -6.68 -2.42 6.43
C HIS A 143 -7.50 -3.17 5.38
N GLY A 144 -8.56 -2.54 4.88
CA GLY A 144 -9.25 -2.94 3.66
C GLY A 144 -8.80 -2.04 2.51
N ILE A 145 -7.99 -2.58 1.60
CA ILE A 145 -7.37 -1.81 0.50
C ILE A 145 -8.13 -2.04 -0.80
N ILE A 146 -8.49 -0.96 -1.48
CA ILE A 146 -9.21 -0.96 -2.76
C ILE A 146 -8.25 -1.44 -3.85
N LEU A 147 -8.60 -2.55 -4.50
CA LEU A 147 -7.72 -3.23 -5.47
C LEU A 147 -7.35 -2.32 -6.65
N SER A 148 -8.30 -1.51 -7.14
CA SER A 148 -8.06 -0.58 -8.25
C SER A 148 -7.10 0.56 -7.91
N ASN A 149 -6.78 0.80 -6.63
CA ASN A 149 -5.97 1.93 -6.19
C ASN A 149 -4.53 1.55 -5.84
N ILE A 150 -4.19 0.27 -6.02
CA ILE A 150 -2.84 -0.27 -5.87
C ILE A 150 -2.35 -0.95 -7.16
N LEU A 151 -1.05 -1.17 -7.23
CA LEU A 151 -0.34 -1.93 -8.27
C LEU A 151 0.73 -2.78 -7.62
N GLY A 152 1.07 -3.90 -8.25
CA GLY A 152 2.30 -4.63 -7.91
C GLY A 152 3.51 -4.03 -8.63
N GLU A 153 4.67 -4.03 -7.98
CA GLU A 153 5.94 -3.60 -8.56
C GLU A 153 6.25 -4.34 -9.88
N ASN A 154 6.07 -5.66 -9.95
CA ASN A 154 6.40 -6.46 -11.14
C ASN A 154 5.50 -6.11 -12.34
N PHE A 155 4.25 -5.73 -12.08
CA PHE A 155 3.37 -5.22 -13.13
C PHE A 155 3.84 -3.85 -13.63
N THR A 156 4.34 -3.00 -12.73
CA THR A 156 4.88 -1.66 -13.08
C THR A 156 6.13 -1.79 -13.94
N ASP A 157 7.05 -2.70 -13.59
CA ASP A 157 8.26 -2.99 -14.36
C ASP A 157 7.95 -3.43 -15.80
N SER A 158 6.86 -4.18 -15.98
CA SER A 158 6.41 -4.66 -17.29
C SER A 158 5.88 -3.52 -18.18
N LEU A 159 5.37 -2.43 -17.61
CA LEU A 159 4.84 -1.28 -18.36
C LEU A 159 5.94 -0.35 -18.87
N ILE A 160 7.10 -0.33 -18.21
CA ILE A 160 8.22 0.56 -18.55
C ILE A 160 9.30 -0.12 -19.40
N MET A 161 9.17 -1.42 -19.69
CA MET A 161 10.12 -2.14 -20.52
C MET A 161 9.95 -1.77 -22.00
N MET A 162 10.95 -1.09 -22.58
CA MET A 162 11.02 -0.91 -24.04
C MET A 162 11.10 -2.28 -24.74
N PRO A 163 10.31 -2.53 -25.80
CA PRO A 163 10.48 -3.74 -26.60
C PRO A 163 11.90 -3.73 -27.19
N LYS A 164 12.61 -4.86 -27.08
CA LYS A 164 13.90 -5.05 -27.76
C LYS A 164 13.65 -4.85 -29.26
N MET A 165 14.13 -3.75 -29.83
CA MET A 165 14.10 -3.58 -31.27
C MET A 165 14.93 -4.69 -31.89
N TYR A 166 14.28 -5.60 -32.61
CA TYR A 166 14.98 -6.58 -33.43
C TYR A 166 15.80 -5.81 -34.45
N ARG A 167 17.13 -5.96 -34.41
CA ARG A 167 17.99 -5.56 -35.52
C ARG A 167 17.73 -6.55 -36.65
N MET A 168 17.18 -6.05 -37.76
CA MET A 168 17.13 -6.77 -39.04
C MET A 168 18.54 -6.88 -39.63
#